data_AF-A0A914Q937-F1
#
_entry.id   AF-A0A914Q937-F1
#
_cell.length_a   1.000
_cell.length_b   1.000
_cell.length_c   1.000
_cell.angle_alpha   90.00
_cell.angle_beta   90.00
_cell.angle_gamma   90.00
#
_symmetry.space_group_name_H-M   'P 1'
#
loop_
_entity.id
_entity.type
_entity.pdbx_description
1 polymer ?
#
loop_
_entity_poly.entity_id
_entity_poly.type
_entity_poly.pdbx_seq_one_letter_code
_entity_poly.pdbx_strand_id
1 'polypeptide(L)'
;MKETIENRAEIIDFSFSVVETGIKMMYHCNFETSLSIEDLMKLLQFFDKYNIPSLKDKVESHLIAQISASNVCHLTNASILSNYFKLAIAIYSNIDQIKRELFNKSRVRYCNIIV
;
A
#
# COMPACT_ATOMS: atom_id res chain seq x y z
N MET A 1 11.76 -35.87 17.84
CA MET A 1 12.72 -35.29 16.88
C MET A 1 11.94 -34.41 15.93
N LYS A 2 12.06 -33.08 16.02
CA LYS A 2 11.63 -32.19 14.93
C LYS A 2 12.78 -32.20 13.94
N GLU A 3 12.58 -32.79 12.78
CA GLU A 3 13.50 -32.59 11.66
C GLU A 3 13.52 -31.09 11.38
N THR A 4 14.64 -30.44 11.71
CA THR A 4 14.97 -29.13 11.17
C THR A 4 15.18 -29.35 9.69
N ILE A 5 14.18 -29.02 8.88
CA ILE A 5 14.31 -29.03 7.42
C ILE A 5 15.20 -27.84 7.07
N GLU A 6 16.51 -28.03 7.21
CA GLU A 6 17.53 -27.11 6.75
C GLU A 6 17.26 -26.85 5.26
N ASN A 7 17.07 -25.59 4.88
CA ASN A 7 16.74 -25.10 3.52
C ASN A 7 15.25 -25.09 3.09
N ARG A 8 14.29 -25.26 4.00
CA ARG A 8 12.86 -24.99 3.71
C ARG A 8 12.31 -23.89 4.62
N ALA A 9 11.76 -22.84 4.03
CA ALA A 9 10.97 -21.82 4.72
C ALA A 9 9.52 -21.90 4.25
N GLU A 10 8.58 -21.85 5.19
CA GLU A 10 7.15 -21.84 4.90
C GLU A 10 6.58 -20.46 5.26
N ILE A 11 5.86 -19.85 4.31
CA ILE A 11 5.24 -18.53 4.46
C ILE A 11 3.73 -18.74 4.39
N ILE A 12 3.06 -18.62 5.53
CA ILE A 12 1.62 -18.90 5.66
C ILE A 12 0.76 -17.63 5.69
N ASP A 13 1.36 -16.48 6.00
CA ASP A 13 0.63 -15.24 6.27
C ASP A 13 0.32 -14.43 5.01
N PHE A 14 0.87 -14.83 3.86
CA PHE A 14 0.77 -14.09 2.61
C PHE A 14 0.35 -15.03 1.48
N SER A 15 -0.42 -14.49 0.53
CA SER A 15 -0.76 -15.22 -0.67
C SER A 15 0.48 -15.44 -1.54
N PHE A 16 0.45 -16.49 -2.36
CA PHE A 16 1.52 -16.82 -3.30
C PHE A 16 1.93 -15.61 -4.16
N SER A 17 0.95 -14.85 -4.67
CA SER A 17 1.20 -13.67 -5.49
C SER A 17 2.01 -12.58 -4.76
N VAL A 18 1.68 -12.28 -3.50
CA VAL A 18 2.41 -11.27 -2.71
C VAL A 18 3.85 -11.72 -2.46
N VAL A 19 4.04 -13.00 -2.13
CA VAL A 19 5.36 -13.58 -1.90
C VAL A 19 6.19 -13.58 -3.18
N GLU A 20 5.61 -14.02 -4.29
CA GLU A 20 6.27 -14.05 -5.59
C GLU A 20 6.72 -12.65 -6.02
N THR A 21 5.82 -11.66 -5.97
CA THR A 21 6.14 -10.27 -6.31
C THR A 21 7.17 -9.69 -5.35
N GLY A 22 7.02 -9.92 -4.03
CA GLY A 22 7.97 -9.47 -3.03
C GLY A 22 9.38 -10.00 -3.26
N ILE A 23 9.51 -11.29 -3.59
CA ILE A 23 10.78 -11.94 -3.94
C ILE A 23 11.34 -11.37 -5.24
N LYS A 24 10.53 -11.21 -6.29
CA LYS A 24 10.97 -10.57 -7.55
C LYS A 24 11.54 -9.17 -7.31
N MET A 25 10.89 -8.37 -6.47
CA MET A 25 11.38 -7.04 -6.11
C MET A 25 12.71 -7.08 -5.34
N MET A 26 12.91 -8.10 -4.49
CA MET A 26 14.19 -8.31 -3.80
C MET A 26 15.33 -8.64 -4.77
N TYR A 27 15.09 -9.55 -5.72
CA TYR A 27 16.13 -10.00 -6.65
C TYR A 27 16.46 -8.95 -7.73
N HIS A 28 15.45 -8.28 -8.27
CA HIS A 28 15.62 -7.37 -9.39
C HIS A 28 15.78 -5.91 -8.96
N CYS A 29 15.58 -5.59 -7.67
CA CYS A 29 15.53 -4.22 -7.14
C CYS A 29 14.56 -3.29 -7.89
N ASN A 30 13.66 -3.86 -8.71
CA ASN A 30 12.75 -3.15 -9.59
C ASN A 30 11.38 -3.07 -8.95
N PHE A 31 10.75 -1.90 -9.05
CA PHE A 31 9.45 -1.61 -8.47
C PHE A 31 8.39 -1.66 -9.56
N GLU A 32 7.46 -2.62 -9.49
CA GLU A 32 6.33 -2.69 -10.41
C GLU A 32 5.29 -1.62 -10.04
N THR A 33 5.15 -0.61 -10.91
CA THR A 33 4.22 0.53 -10.70
C THR A 33 2.78 0.23 -11.10
N SER A 34 2.50 -0.93 -11.71
CA SER A 34 1.18 -1.34 -12.17
C SER A 34 0.32 -2.01 -11.09
N LEU A 35 0.82 -2.10 -9.85
CA LEU A 35 0.14 -2.80 -8.77
C LEU A 35 -1.03 -1.99 -8.21
N SER A 36 -2.07 -2.70 -7.78
CA SER A 36 -3.20 -2.09 -7.08
C SER A 36 -2.77 -1.59 -5.70
N ILE A 37 -3.52 -0.64 -5.13
CA ILE A 37 -3.25 -0.11 -3.78
C ILE A 37 -3.33 -1.22 -2.73
N GLU A 38 -4.25 -2.16 -2.88
CA GLU A 38 -4.39 -3.30 -1.96
C GLU A 38 -3.17 -4.22 -2.01
N ASP A 39 -2.64 -4.50 -3.21
CA ASP A 39 -1.45 -5.34 -3.36
C ASP A 39 -0.20 -4.63 -2.85
N LEU A 40 -0.08 -3.32 -3.10
CA LEU A 40 0.97 -2.49 -2.54
C LEU A 40 0.93 -2.49 -1.01
N MET A 41 -0.25 -2.43 -0.40
CA MET A 41 -0.37 -2.52 1.06
C MET A 41 0.03 -3.90 1.61
N LYS A 42 -0.34 -4.99 0.93
CA LYS A 42 0.10 -6.35 1.31
C LYS A 42 1.62 -6.49 1.18
N LEU A 43 2.22 -5.90 0.14
CA LEU A 43 3.67 -5.86 -0.03
C LEU A 43 4.35 -5.01 1.06
N LEU A 44 3.75 -3.89 1.46
CA LEU A 44 4.24 -3.08 2.57
C LEU A 44 4.31 -3.90 3.87
N GLN A 45 3.24 -4.64 4.19
CA GLN A 45 3.18 -5.55 5.33
C GLN A 45 4.20 -6.69 5.22
N PHE A 46 4.37 -7.24 4.02
CA PHE A 46 5.35 -8.28 3.75
C PHE A 46 6.78 -7.80 4.00
N PHE A 47 7.17 -6.66 3.44
CA PHE A 47 8.52 -6.11 3.64
C PHE A 47 8.75 -5.64 5.07
N ASP A 48 7.72 -5.18 5.77
CA ASP A 48 7.81 -4.85 7.19
C ASP A 48 8.03 -6.10 8.05
N LYS A 49 7.25 -7.15 7.81
CA LYS A 49 7.35 -8.42 8.56
C LYS A 49 8.70 -9.12 8.38
N TYR A 50 9.24 -9.12 7.15
CA TYR A 50 10.53 -9.73 6.86
C TYR A 50 11.71 -8.76 7.02
N ASN A 51 11.48 -7.56 7.56
CA ASN A 51 12.50 -6.55 7.82
C ASN A 51 13.37 -6.22 6.60
N ILE A 52 12.74 -5.78 5.51
CA ILE A 52 13.38 -5.34 4.27
C ILE A 52 13.13 -3.83 4.08
N PRO A 53 13.91 -2.95 4.74
CA PRO A 53 13.57 -1.53 4.87
C PRO A 53 13.58 -0.77 3.54
N SER A 54 14.53 -1.09 2.64
CA SER A 54 14.68 -0.39 1.36
C SER A 54 13.47 -0.55 0.45
N LEU A 55 12.87 -1.75 0.40
CA LEU A 55 11.66 -2.01 -0.37
C LEU A 55 10.41 -1.50 0.34
N LYS A 56 10.36 -1.61 1.67
CA LYS A 56 9.31 -1.00 2.49
C LYS A 56 9.19 0.50 2.20
N ASP A 57 10.31 1.23 2.26
CA ASP A 57 10.34 2.68 2.01
C ASP A 57 9.91 3.04 0.58
N LYS A 58 10.29 2.22 -0.41
CA LYS A 58 9.87 2.40 -1.81
C LYS A 58 8.35 2.23 -1.96
N VAL A 59 7.80 1.14 -1.41
CA VAL A 59 6.34 0.88 -1.43
C VAL A 59 5.58 1.99 -0.71
N GLU A 60 6.04 2.40 0.47
CA GLU A 60 5.41 3.46 1.23
C GLU A 60 5.44 4.79 0.48
N SER A 61 6.58 5.15 -0.12
CA SER A 61 6.71 6.38 -0.92
C SER A 61 5.80 6.34 -2.16
N HIS A 62 5.61 5.17 -2.77
CA HIS A 62 4.71 5.01 -3.90
C HIS A 62 3.23 5.15 -3.48
N LEU A 63 2.84 4.55 -2.35
CA LEU A 63 1.50 4.72 -1.77
C LEU A 63 1.21 6.19 -1.45
N ILE A 64 2.20 6.91 -0.90
CA ILE A 64 2.09 8.35 -0.62
C ILE A 64 1.84 9.14 -1.91
N ALA A 65 2.58 8.84 -2.98
CA ALA A 65 2.43 9.53 -4.27
C ALA A 65 1.05 9.27 -4.93
N GLN A 66 0.36 8.20 -4.55
CA GLN A 66 -0.95 7.83 -5.08
C GLN A 66 -2.12 8.29 -4.19
N ILE A 67 -1.90 8.99 -3.08
CA ILE A 67 -2.98 9.46 -2.20
C ILE A 67 -4.00 10.29 -3.01
N SER A 68 -5.27 9.91 -2.93
CA SER A 68 -6.38 10.57 -3.61
C SER A 68 -7.68 10.44 -2.83
N ALA A 69 -8.69 11.24 -3.18
CA ALA A 69 -10.03 11.09 -2.61
C ALA A 69 -10.66 9.69 -2.77
N SER A 70 -10.25 8.92 -3.78
CA SER A 70 -10.76 7.56 -4.03
C SER A 70 -10.21 6.51 -3.07
N ASN A 71 -9.00 6.69 -2.55
CA ASN A 71 -8.28 5.67 -1.80
C ASN A 71 -7.94 6.08 -0.36
N VAL A 72 -8.11 7.36 -0.02
CA VAL A 72 -7.75 7.92 1.29
C VAL A 72 -8.31 7.11 2.46
N CYS A 73 -9.58 6.68 2.42
CA CYS A 73 -10.18 5.92 3.52
C CYS A 73 -9.46 4.58 3.74
N HIS A 74 -9.11 3.89 2.65
CA HIS A 74 -8.41 2.61 2.71
C HIS A 74 -6.99 2.79 3.25
N LEU A 75 -6.26 3.80 2.75
CA LEU A 75 -4.91 4.13 3.20
C LEU A 75 -4.86 4.59 4.66
N THR A 76 -5.83 5.39 5.11
CA THR A 76 -5.92 5.83 6.51
C THR A 76 -6.08 4.64 7.45
N ASN A 77 -7.05 3.76 7.19
CA ASN A 77 -7.28 2.58 8.02
C ASN A 77 -6.04 1.69 8.10
N ALA A 78 -5.39 1.46 6.96
CA ALA A 78 -4.16 0.68 6.88
C ALA A 78 -3.02 1.30 7.69
N SER A 79 -2.81 2.61 7.52
CA SER A 79 -1.72 3.33 8.19
C SER A 79 -1.85 3.31 9.71
N ILE A 80 -3.08 3.38 10.23
CA ILE A 80 -3.36 3.36 11.67
C ILE A 80 -3.19 1.94 12.24
N LEU A 81 -3.77 0.93 11.58
CA LEU A 81 -3.71 -0.46 12.06
C LEU A 81 -2.29 -1.03 12.07
N SER A 82 -1.47 -0.61 11.10
CA SER A 82 -0.11 -1.13 10.93
C SER A 82 0.98 -0.16 11.39
N ASN A 83 0.63 0.93 12.08
CA ASN A 83 1.58 1.95 12.59
C ASN A 83 2.51 2.55 11.52
N TYR A 84 2.02 2.72 10.29
CA TYR A 84 2.77 3.38 9.21
C TYR A 84 2.66 4.91 9.34
N PHE A 85 3.39 5.47 10.32
CA PHE A 85 3.30 6.88 10.67
C PHE A 85 3.63 7.83 9.53
N LYS A 86 4.60 7.46 8.67
CA LYS A 86 4.99 8.30 7.53
C LYS A 86 3.86 8.39 6.50
N LEU A 87 3.22 7.26 6.19
CA LEU A 87 1.98 7.25 5.40
C LEU A 87 0.85 8.05 6.06
N ALA A 88 0.62 7.89 7.37
CA ALA A 88 -0.42 8.62 8.10
C ALA A 88 -0.21 10.14 8.03
N ILE A 89 1.01 10.62 8.33
CA ILE A 89 1.37 12.04 8.27
C ILE A 89 1.14 12.58 6.85
N ALA A 90 1.52 11.82 5.82
CA ALA A 90 1.32 12.22 4.44
C ALA A 90 -0.17 12.32 4.05
N ILE A 91 -1.02 11.46 4.59
CA ILE A 91 -2.48 11.57 4.38
C ILE A 91 -3.01 12.85 5.02
N TYR A 92 -2.64 13.13 6.27
CA TYR A 92 -3.08 14.34 6.98
C TYR A 92 -2.58 15.63 6.33
N SER A 93 -1.36 15.63 5.78
CA SER A 93 -0.83 16.80 5.07
C SER A 93 -1.55 17.06 3.74
N ASN A 94 -2.14 16.04 3.12
CA ASN A 94 -2.90 16.16 1.87
C ASN A 94 -4.41 16.40 2.08
N ILE A 95 -4.87 16.56 3.32
CA ILE A 95 -6.31 16.55 3.63
C ILE A 95 -7.10 17.64 2.90
N ASP A 96 -6.52 18.83 2.68
CA ASP A 96 -7.20 19.93 1.99
C ASP A 96 -7.26 19.74 0.47
N GLN A 97 -6.29 19.05 -0.12
CA GLN A 97 -6.39 18.60 -1.52
C GLN A 97 -7.51 17.55 -1.65
N ILE A 98 -7.52 16.57 -0.76
CA ILE A 98 -8.50 15.49 -0.75
C ILE A 98 -9.93 16.02 -0.56
N LYS A 99 -10.13 16.99 0.35
CA LYS A 99 -11.40 17.68 0.51
C LYS A 99 -11.84 18.34 -0.80
N ARG A 100 -10.95 19.08 -1.46
CA ARG A 100 -11.27 19.75 -2.74
C ARG A 100 -11.67 18.75 -3.83
N GLU A 101 -10.96 17.62 -3.95
CA GLU A 101 -11.33 16.55 -4.88
C GLU A 101 -12.72 15.97 -4.59
N LEU A 102 -13.05 15.72 -3.32
CA LEU A 102 -14.37 15.23 -2.90
C LEU A 102 -15.49 16.24 -3.23
N PHE A 103 -15.27 17.52 -2.93
CA PHE A 103 -16.24 18.57 -3.24
C PHE A 103 -16.46 18.71 -4.76
N ASN A 104 -15.40 18.65 -5.56
CA ASN A 104 -15.49 18.73 -7.02
C ASN A 104 -16.24 17.52 -7.61
N LYS A 105 -15.92 16.30 -7.16
CA LYS A 105 -16.68 15.09 -7.55
C LYS A 105 -18.16 15.20 -7.21
N SER A 106 -18.50 15.84 -6.09
CA SER A 106 -19.88 16.03 -5.67
C SER A 106 -20.62 17.01 -6.59
N ARG A 107 -20.01 18.14 -6.96
CA ARG A 107 -20.61 19.12 -7.89
C ARG A 107 -20.88 18.53 -9.28
N VAL A 108 -19.96 17.73 -9.82
CA VAL A 108 -20.15 17.08 -11.14
C VAL A 108 -21.37 16.15 -11.14
N ARG A 109 -21.65 15.46 -10.03
CA ARG A 109 -22.85 14.60 -9.94
C ARG A 109 -24.16 15.40 -9.98
N TYR A 110 -24.21 16.59 -9.38
CA TYR A 110 -25.42 17.41 -9.40
C TYR A 110 -25.68 18.06 -10.77
N CYS A 111 -24.64 18.40 -11.54
CA CYS A 111 -24.81 18.91 -12.89
C CYS A 111 -25.31 17.85 -13.88
N ASN A 112 -25.00 16.57 -13.67
CA ASN A 112 -25.43 15.48 -14.55
C ASN A 112 -26.85 14.94 -14.27
N ILE A 113 -27.54 15.45 -13.25
CA ILE A 113 -28.94 15.11 -12.93
C ILE A 113 -29.91 16.19 -13.49
N ILE A 114 -29.37 17.33 -13.92
CA ILE A 114 -30.13 18.43 -14.53
C ILE A 114 -29.82 18.46 -16.03
N VAL A 115 -30.16 17.39 -16.76
CA VAL A 115 -30.32 17.39 -18.22
C VAL A 115 -31.50 16.50 -18.56
#